data_AF-A0A531KG30-F1
#
_entry.id   AF-A0A531KG30-F1
#
_cell.length_a   1.000
_cell.length_b   1.000
_cell.length_c   1.000
_cell.angle_alpha   90.00
_cell.angle_beta   90.00
_cell.angle_gamma   90.00
#
_symmetry.space_group_name_H-M   'P 1'
#
loop_
_entity.id
_entity.type
_entity.pdbx_description
1 polymer ?
#
loop_
_entity_poly.entity_id
_entity_poly.type
_entity_poly.pdbx_seq_one_letter_code
_entity_poly.pdbx_strand_id
1 'polypeptide(L)'
;MLRRRWLPEKSFPSYAYLPGRQPHPVRDPAGHSYNSEAMPLAAEASLDSDIFLWGLDLFNHGYYWEAHEAWEGLWQVADRGVPLRTLFKGLILLSAAGVKIREGKQAAAMRHAGRAAALLR
;
A
#
# COMPACT_ATOMS: atom_id res chain seq x y z
N MET A 1 -0.97 13.83 -18.45
CA MET A 1 -2.26 13.12 -18.22
C MET A 1 -2.43 12.94 -16.73
N LEU A 2 -3.56 13.37 -16.17
CA LEU A 2 -3.90 13.08 -14.76
C LEU A 2 -4.09 11.56 -14.62
N ARG A 3 -3.48 10.95 -13.59
CA ARG A 3 -3.69 9.52 -13.30
C ARG A 3 -5.12 9.35 -12.80
N ARG A 4 -5.86 8.37 -13.33
CA ARG A 4 -7.24 8.09 -12.92
C ARG A 4 -7.28 7.85 -11.41
N ARG A 5 -8.26 8.47 -10.75
CA ARG A 5 -8.60 8.20 -9.35
C ARG A 5 -9.87 7.37 -9.29
N TRP A 6 -9.89 6.37 -8.42
CA TRP A 6 -11.03 5.50 -8.16
C TRP A 6 -11.89 6.01 -7.02
N LEU A 7 -11.28 6.70 -6.03
CA LEU A 7 -11.97 7.34 -4.91
C LEU A 7 -11.60 8.83 -4.85
N PRO A 8 -12.04 9.65 -5.83
CA PRO A 8 -11.65 11.04 -5.95
C PRO A 8 -12.06 11.91 -4.74
N GLU A 9 -13.09 11.52 -4.01
CA GLU A 9 -13.59 12.19 -2.80
C GLU A 9 -12.65 12.05 -1.60
N LYS A 10 -11.81 11.01 -1.55
CA LYS A 10 -10.78 10.88 -0.52
C LYS A 10 -9.60 11.80 -0.81
N SER A 11 -9.20 12.61 0.15
CA SER A 11 -7.97 13.40 0.04
C SER A 11 -6.74 12.53 0.32
N PHE A 12 -5.65 12.74 -0.42
CA PHE A 12 -4.38 12.06 -0.11
C PHE A 12 -3.79 12.55 1.22
N PRO A 13 -3.00 11.70 1.90
CA PRO A 13 -2.21 12.15 3.04
C PRO A 13 -1.31 13.33 2.64
N SER A 14 -1.03 14.20 3.62
CA SER A 14 -0.25 15.43 3.42
C SER A 14 1.17 15.18 2.88
N TYR A 15 1.69 13.97 3.06
CA TYR A 15 2.92 13.50 2.44
C TYR A 15 2.89 12.00 2.20
N ALA A 16 3.63 11.54 1.19
CA ALA A 16 3.88 10.12 0.94
C ALA A 16 5.09 9.66 1.75
N TYR A 17 4.88 8.78 2.73
CA TYR A 17 5.91 8.40 3.68
C TYR A 17 7.13 7.74 3.02
N LEU A 18 8.30 8.23 3.41
CA LEU A 18 9.60 7.71 3.06
C LEU A 18 10.45 7.64 4.34
N PRO A 19 10.91 6.44 4.74
CA PRO A 19 11.72 6.28 5.94
C PRO A 19 12.92 7.22 5.97
N GLY A 20 13.11 7.91 7.11
CA GLY A 20 14.20 8.86 7.33
C GLY A 20 13.99 10.24 6.70
N ARG A 21 12.86 10.51 6.05
CA ARG A 21 12.55 11.85 5.49
C ARG A 21 11.34 12.54 6.09
N GLN A 22 10.32 11.79 6.49
CA GLN A 22 9.11 12.34 7.13
C GLN A 22 8.83 11.65 8.46
N PRO A 23 8.05 12.29 9.36
CA PRO A 23 7.50 11.64 10.54
C PRO A 23 6.80 10.33 10.17
N HIS A 24 6.96 9.31 11.01
CA HIS A 24 6.32 8.03 10.77
C HIS A 24 4.80 8.16 10.87
N PRO A 25 4.00 7.75 9.86
CA PRO A 25 2.57 8.03 9.79
C PRO A 25 1.77 7.68 11.05
N VAL A 26 2.04 6.52 11.64
CA VAL A 26 1.31 6.04 12.84
C VAL A 26 2.10 6.06 14.15
N ARG A 27 3.43 6.23 14.12
CA ARG A 27 4.30 6.09 15.32
C ARG A 27 4.82 7.42 15.84
N ASP A 28 4.78 8.45 15.01
CA ASP A 28 5.28 9.77 15.33
C ASP A 28 4.09 10.71 15.59
N PRO A 29 4.09 11.53 16.66
CA PRO A 29 3.03 12.51 16.91
C PRO A 29 2.76 13.50 15.77
N ALA A 30 3.75 13.77 14.91
CA ALA A 30 3.59 14.58 13.70
C ALA A 30 3.18 13.76 12.46
N GLY A 31 2.89 12.47 12.64
CA GLY A 31 2.49 11.54 11.61
C GLY A 31 1.09 11.83 11.05
N HIS A 32 0.92 11.71 9.73
CA HIS A 32 -0.37 11.97 9.06
C HIS A 32 -1.49 10.99 9.40
N SER A 33 -1.22 9.95 10.20
CA SER A 33 -2.18 8.98 10.71
C SER A 33 -2.02 8.72 12.22
N TYR A 34 -1.34 9.63 12.94
CA TYR A 34 -1.14 9.51 14.38
C TYR A 34 -2.46 9.67 15.12
N ASN A 35 -2.80 8.72 16.00
CA ASN A 35 -4.10 8.63 16.69
C ASN A 35 -5.33 8.64 15.76
N SER A 36 -5.14 8.43 14.45
CA SER A 36 -6.28 8.14 13.58
C SER A 36 -6.84 6.80 14.01
N GLU A 37 -8.17 6.67 14.01
CA GLU A 37 -8.77 5.34 13.99
C GLU A 37 -8.13 4.57 12.82
N ALA A 38 -7.66 3.36 13.08
CA ALA A 38 -7.13 2.51 12.03
C ALA A 38 -8.20 2.41 10.94
N MET A 39 -7.79 2.36 9.66
CA MET A 39 -8.76 2.06 8.60
C MET A 39 -9.55 0.81 9.04
N PRO A 40 -10.90 0.86 9.00
CA PRO A 40 -11.70 -0.28 9.40
C PRO A 40 -11.18 -1.52 8.71
N LEU A 41 -10.87 -2.57 9.49
CA LEU A 41 -10.46 -3.83 8.89
C LEU A 41 -11.60 -4.26 7.96
N ALA A 42 -11.31 -4.51 6.68
CA ALA A 42 -12.36 -4.98 5.78
C ALA A 42 -12.95 -6.27 6.36
N ALA A 43 -14.28 -6.37 6.40
CA ALA A 43 -14.94 -7.59 6.83
C ALA A 43 -14.59 -8.78 5.93
N GLU A 44 -14.33 -8.50 4.65
CA GLU A 44 -13.92 -9.48 3.65
C GLU A 44 -12.90 -8.90 2.67
N ALA A 45 -12.08 -9.78 2.12
CA ALA A 45 -11.15 -9.47 1.05
C ALA A 45 -11.91 -9.32 -0.28
N SER A 46 -11.94 -8.11 -0.85
CA SER A 46 -12.59 -7.84 -2.15
C SER A 46 -11.83 -6.82 -3.00
N LEU A 47 -11.83 -7.03 -4.31
CA LEU A 47 -11.29 -6.09 -5.31
C LEU A 47 -12.23 -4.92 -5.60
N ASP A 48 -13.48 -4.99 -5.17
CA ASP A 48 -14.45 -3.89 -5.31
C ASP A 48 -14.54 -3.06 -4.02
N SER A 49 -13.78 -3.43 -2.99
CA SER A 49 -13.78 -2.70 -1.71
C SER A 49 -13.10 -1.34 -1.83
N ASP A 50 -13.62 -0.36 -1.08
CA ASP A 50 -13.01 0.97 -0.95
C ASP A 50 -11.54 0.90 -0.50
N ILE A 51 -11.16 -0.08 0.32
CA ILE A 51 -9.77 -0.25 0.76
C ILE A 51 -8.87 -0.65 -0.41
N PHE A 52 -9.34 -1.54 -1.28
CA PHE A 52 -8.58 -1.95 -2.45
C PHE A 52 -8.40 -0.78 -3.44
N LEU A 53 -9.49 -0.09 -3.76
CA LEU A 53 -9.49 1.08 -4.64
C LEU A 53 -8.65 2.22 -4.06
N TRP A 54 -8.67 2.39 -2.74
CA TRP A 54 -7.82 3.35 -2.05
C TRP A 54 -6.33 3.02 -2.19
N GLY A 55 -5.95 1.76 -2.00
CA GLY A 55 -4.58 1.31 -2.23
C GLY A 55 -4.13 1.52 -3.68
N LEU A 56 -5.01 1.33 -4.67
CA LEU A 56 -4.71 1.64 -6.07
C LEU A 56 -4.44 3.12 -6.29
N ASP A 57 -5.28 4.00 -5.74
CA ASP A 57 -5.09 5.45 -5.83
C ASP A 57 -3.75 5.86 -5.20
N LEU A 58 -3.46 5.37 -3.99
CA LEU A 58 -2.20 5.64 -3.28
C LEU A 58 -0.98 5.16 -4.08
N PHE A 59 -1.00 3.91 -4.55
CA PHE A 59 0.10 3.32 -5.31
C PHE A 59 0.35 4.11 -6.60
N ASN A 60 -0.72 4.40 -7.35
CA ASN A 60 -0.65 5.16 -8.58
C ASN A 60 -0.19 6.60 -8.36
N HIS A 61 -0.18 7.13 -7.14
CA HIS A 61 0.31 8.48 -6.84
C HIS A 61 1.63 8.47 -6.04
N GLY A 62 2.28 7.32 -5.88
CA GLY A 62 3.60 7.19 -5.26
C GLY A 62 3.58 7.11 -3.73
N TYR A 63 2.40 6.98 -3.12
CA TYR A 63 2.18 6.72 -1.70
C TYR A 63 2.35 5.22 -1.42
N TYR A 64 3.55 4.70 -1.73
CA TYR A 64 3.80 3.26 -1.74
C TYR A 64 3.69 2.63 -0.35
N TRP A 65 4.09 3.33 0.71
CA TRP A 65 3.95 2.80 2.06
C TRP A 65 2.48 2.76 2.46
N GLU A 66 1.71 3.81 2.17
CA GLU A 66 0.30 3.85 2.50
C GLU A 66 -0.50 2.79 1.70
N ALA A 67 -0.13 2.56 0.43
CA ALA A 67 -0.71 1.48 -0.37
C ALA A 67 -0.36 0.09 0.19
N HIS A 68 0.86 -0.09 0.72
CA HIS A 68 1.25 -1.30 1.44
C HIS A 68 0.31 -1.56 2.63
N GLU A 69 0.11 -0.57 3.50
CA GLU A 69 -0.76 -0.72 4.68
C GLU A 69 -2.21 -1.03 4.28
N ALA A 70 -2.74 -0.32 3.28
CA ALA A 70 -4.11 -0.52 2.79
C ALA A 70 -4.33 -1.98 2.34
N TRP A 71 -3.41 -2.53 1.55
CA TRP A 71 -3.51 -3.90 1.07
C TRP A 71 -3.11 -4.96 2.11
N GLU A 72 -2.32 -4.61 3.14
CA GLU A 72 -2.00 -5.53 4.24
C GLU A 72 -3.25 -5.90 5.04
N GLY A 73 -4.15 -4.95 5.30
CA GLY A 73 -5.44 -5.23 5.95
C GLY A 73 -6.27 -6.24 5.16
N LEU A 74 -6.38 -6.07 3.84
CA LEU A 74 -7.08 -7.02 2.96
C LEU A 74 -6.40 -8.39 2.91
N TRP A 75 -5.06 -8.42 2.91
CA TRP A 75 -4.30 -9.66 2.94
C TRP A 75 -4.48 -10.43 4.26
N GLN A 76 -4.64 -9.75 5.39
CA GLN A 76 -4.86 -10.39 6.69
C GLN A 76 -6.19 -11.13 6.73
N VAL A 77 -7.26 -10.54 6.16
CA VAL A 77 -8.61 -11.12 6.17
C VAL A 77 -8.90 -12.07 4.99
N ALA A 78 -8.06 -12.07 3.94
CA ALA A 78 -8.20 -13.02 2.84
C ALA A 78 -7.90 -14.45 3.29
N ASP A 79 -8.76 -15.42 2.95
CA ASP A 79 -8.56 -16.83 3.29
C ASP A 79 -7.23 -17.40 2.77
N ARG A 80 -6.73 -18.44 3.45
CA ARG A 80 -5.53 -19.13 2.98
C ARG A 80 -5.84 -19.94 1.72
N GLY A 81 -4.93 -19.93 0.76
CA GLY A 81 -5.05 -20.72 -0.48
C GLY A 81 -5.93 -20.08 -1.56
N VAL A 82 -6.61 -18.96 -1.29
CA VAL A 82 -7.38 -18.25 -2.32
C VAL A 82 -6.48 -17.37 -3.19
N PRO A 83 -6.73 -17.27 -4.51
CA PRO A 83 -5.92 -16.45 -5.43
C PRO A 83 -5.80 -14.99 -4.99
N LEU A 84 -6.84 -14.44 -4.36
CA LEU A 84 -6.89 -13.06 -3.92
C LEU A 84 -5.82 -12.76 -2.85
N ARG A 85 -5.53 -13.70 -1.94
CA ARG A 85 -4.46 -13.55 -0.95
C ARG A 85 -3.09 -13.48 -1.62
N THR A 86 -2.87 -14.25 -2.68
CA THR A 86 -1.64 -14.21 -3.50
C THR A 86 -1.50 -12.87 -4.22
N LEU A 87 -2.59 -12.38 -4.83
CA LEU A 87 -2.64 -11.06 -5.48
C LEU A 87 -2.27 -9.95 -4.51
N PHE A 88 -2.91 -9.87 -3.33
CA PHE A 88 -2.57 -8.85 -2.34
C PHE A 88 -1.13 -8.97 -1.87
N LYS A 89 -0.61 -10.19 -1.69
CA LYS A 89 0.81 -10.35 -1.33
C LYS A 89 1.75 -9.81 -2.41
N GLY A 90 1.42 -10.01 -3.68
CA GLY A 90 2.14 -9.44 -4.82
C GLY A 90 2.12 -7.91 -4.79
N LEU A 91 0.95 -7.31 -4.62
CA LEU A 91 0.77 -5.85 -4.53
C LEU A 91 1.51 -5.22 -3.35
N ILE A 92 1.45 -5.83 -2.17
CA ILE A 92 2.21 -5.44 -0.97
C ILE A 92 3.73 -5.44 -1.25
N LEU A 93 4.24 -6.48 -1.91
CA LEU A 93 5.66 -6.55 -2.28
C LEU A 93 6.02 -5.49 -3.32
N LEU A 94 5.15 -5.21 -4.28
CA LEU A 94 5.37 -4.17 -5.28
C LEU A 94 5.40 -2.78 -4.64
N SER A 95 4.52 -2.50 -3.69
CA SER A 95 4.54 -1.31 -2.83
C SER A 95 5.87 -1.19 -2.06
N ALA A 96 6.31 -2.27 -1.41
CA ALA A 96 7.61 -2.29 -0.73
C ALA A 96 8.78 -2.00 -1.70
N ALA A 97 8.73 -2.51 -2.93
CA ALA A 97 9.72 -2.18 -3.96
C ALA A 97 9.71 -0.67 -4.29
N GLY A 98 8.53 -0.06 -4.44
CA GLY A 98 8.36 1.37 -4.67
C GLY A 98 8.98 2.23 -3.55
N VAL A 99 8.79 1.85 -2.28
CA VAL A 99 9.46 2.52 -1.14
C VAL A 99 10.98 2.41 -1.30
N LYS A 100 11.52 1.20 -1.57
CA LYS A 100 12.97 1.01 -1.71
C LYS A 100 13.57 1.78 -2.88
N ILE A 101 12.83 1.93 -3.99
CA ILE A 101 13.25 2.78 -5.12
C ILE A 101 13.40 4.23 -4.66
N ARG A 102 12.40 4.77 -3.93
CA ARG A 102 12.44 6.14 -3.41
C ARG A 102 13.52 6.35 -2.33
N GLU A 103 13.89 5.29 -1.60
CA GLU A 103 15.03 5.30 -0.67
C GLU A 103 16.39 5.21 -1.38
N GLY A 104 16.44 5.02 -2.71
CA GLY A 104 17.69 4.79 -3.45
C GLY A 104 18.29 3.38 -3.26
N LYS A 105 17.53 2.44 -2.70
CA LYS A 105 17.98 1.09 -2.33
C LYS A 105 17.67 0.08 -3.45
N GLN A 106 18.37 0.19 -4.58
CA GLN A 106 18.09 -0.58 -5.80
C GLN A 106 18.07 -2.11 -5.59
N ALA A 107 19.07 -2.68 -4.92
CA ALA A 107 19.14 -4.13 -4.69
C ALA A 107 17.94 -4.66 -3.86
N ALA A 108 17.49 -3.88 -2.87
CA ALA A 108 16.31 -4.24 -2.09
C ALA A 108 15.03 -4.12 -2.93
N ALA A 109 14.91 -3.06 -3.75
CA ALA A 109 13.80 -2.90 -4.67
C ALA A 109 13.68 -4.08 -5.65
N MET A 110 14.79 -4.49 -6.27
CA MET A 110 14.81 -5.63 -7.21
C MET A 110 14.36 -6.93 -6.54
N ARG A 111 14.79 -7.19 -5.30
CA ARG A 111 14.36 -8.38 -4.55
C ARG A 111 12.85 -8.38 -4.30
N HIS A 112 12.27 -7.24 -3.91
CA HIS A 112 10.83 -7.14 -3.71
C HIS A 112 10.06 -7.26 -5.03
N ALA A 113 10.51 -6.57 -6.08
CA ALA A 113 9.90 -6.64 -7.41
C ALA A 113 9.94 -8.05 -8.01
N GLY A 114 11.06 -8.77 -7.89
CA GLY A 114 11.19 -10.15 -8.36
C GLY A 114 10.23 -11.10 -7.65
N ARG A 115 10.07 -10.94 -6.32
CA ARG A 115 9.10 -11.73 -5.55
C ARG A 115 7.65 -11.38 -5.90
N ALA A 116 7.35 -10.09 -6.11
CA ALA A 116 6.03 -9.66 -6.58
C ALA A 116 5.71 -10.27 -7.96
N ALA A 117 6.66 -10.21 -8.90
CA ALA A 117 6.53 -10.79 -10.23
C ALA A 117 6.33 -12.32 -10.21
N ALA A 118 6.85 -13.04 -9.21
CA ALA A 118 6.59 -14.48 -9.08
C ALA A 118 5.14 -14.78 -8.65
N LEU A 119 4.45 -13.84 -8.00
CA LEU A 119 3.08 -14.01 -7.49
C LEU A 119 2.01 -13.48 -8.45
N LEU A 120 2.38 -12.58 -9.37
CA LEU A 120 1.46 -11.88 -10.28
C LEU A 120 1.51 -12.41 -11.73
N ARG A 121 1.98 -13.64 -11.91
CA ARG A 121 2.05 -14.32 -13.21
C ARG A 121 0.75 -15.04 -13.53
#